data_AF-A0A957Z308-F1
#
_entry.id   AF-A0A957Z308-F1
#
_cell.length_a   1.000
_cell.length_b   1.000
_cell.length_c   1.000
_cell.angle_alpha   90.00
_cell.angle_beta   90.00
_cell.angle_gamma   90.00
#
_symmetry.space_group_name_H-M   'P 1'
#
loop_
_entity.id
_entity.type
_entity.pdbx_description
1 polymer ?
#
loop_
_entity_poly.entity_id
_entity_poly.type
_entity_poly.pdbx_seq_one_letter_code
_entity_poly.pdbx_strand_id
1 'polypeptide(L)'
;MHTIKPLDNATLLQVAHETRAIITVEEHSVFGGLGSACAEVLMQAGVARPFRIVGIPDEYTVTGSQTEIFAHYGLTPAGLAATATDLLQHKVSIAA
;
A
#
# COMPACT_ATOMS: atom_id res chain seq x y z
N MET A 1 2.48 8.33 -6.52
CA MET A 1 3.05 9.33 -5.60
C MET A 1 4.53 9.48 -5.95
N HIS A 2 4.94 10.56 -6.64
CA HIS A 2 6.34 10.70 -7.09
C HIS A 2 7.27 11.34 -6.05
N THR A 3 6.72 12.12 -5.11
CA THR A 3 7.47 12.72 -4.01
C THR A 3 7.07 12.05 -2.71
N ILE A 4 7.95 11.20 -2.16
CA ILE A 4 7.73 10.55 -0.86
C ILE A 4 7.96 11.57 0.28
N LYS A 5 8.93 12.48 0.10
CA LYS A 5 9.22 13.53 1.08
C LYS A 5 9.56 14.86 0.39
N PRO A 6 8.84 15.96 0.69
CA PRO A 6 7.62 16.00 1.52
C PRO A 6 6.47 15.24 0.82
N LEU A 7 5.70 14.48 1.60
CA LEU A 7 4.54 13.74 1.11
C LEU A 7 3.37 14.69 0.86
N ASP A 8 2.59 14.44 -0.20
CA ASP A 8 1.33 15.15 -0.44
C ASP A 8 0.22 14.61 0.48
N ASN A 9 0.24 15.09 1.72
CA ASN A 9 -0.71 14.68 2.76
C ASN A 9 -2.15 15.07 2.42
N ALA A 10 -2.35 16.22 1.76
CA ALA A 10 -3.68 16.73 1.43
C ALA A 10 -4.40 15.78 0.47
N THR A 11 -3.73 15.41 -0.63
CA THR A 11 -4.28 14.46 -1.60
C THR A 11 -4.48 13.08 -0.98
N LEU A 12 -3.53 12.59 -0.17
CA LEU A 12 -3.66 11.29 0.51
C LEU A 12 -4.91 11.24 1.39
N LEU A 13 -5.13 12.25 2.23
CA LEU A 13 -6.28 12.30 3.13
C LEU A 13 -7.59 12.42 2.36
N GLN A 14 -7.65 13.27 1.32
CA GLN A 14 -8.83 13.39 0.46
C GLN A 14 -9.21 12.03 -0.14
N VAL A 15 -8.26 11.34 -0.78
CA VAL A 15 -8.50 10.03 -1.41
C VAL A 15 -8.91 8.98 -0.36
N ALA A 16 -8.34 9.03 0.85
CA ALA A 16 -8.70 8.12 1.93
C ALA A 16 -10.16 8.29 2.41
N HIS A 17 -10.73 9.48 2.28
CA HIS A 17 -12.15 9.72 2.59
C HIS A 17 -13.09 9.26 1.46
N GLU A 18 -12.65 9.37 0.21
CA GLU A 18 -13.43 9.05 -0.99
C GLU A 18 -13.39 7.55 -1.36
N THR A 19 -12.42 6.81 -0.83
CA THR A 19 -12.19 5.40 -1.17
C THR A 19 -12.51 4.43 -0.03
N ARG A 20 -12.78 3.18 -0.40
CA ARG A 20 -13.09 2.10 0.55
C ARG A 20 -11.87 1.35 1.07
N ALA A 21 -10.76 1.42 0.36
CA ALA A 21 -9.51 0.73 0.66
C ALA A 21 -8.35 1.47 -0.02
N ILE A 22 -7.14 1.33 0.53
CA ILE A 22 -5.93 1.96 0.02
C ILE A 22 -4.85 0.89 -0.16
N ILE A 23 -4.17 0.94 -1.30
CA ILE A 23 -2.97 0.13 -1.55
C ILE A 23 -1.84 1.09 -1.91
N THR A 24 -0.71 0.97 -1.24
CA THR A 24 0.55 1.55 -1.73
C THR A 24 1.33 0.49 -2.49
N VAL A 25 1.96 0.89 -3.59
CA VAL A 25 2.74 0.02 -4.45
C VAL A 25 4.13 0.62 -4.58
N GLU A 26 5.15 -0.14 -4.21
CA GLU A 26 6.53 0.30 -4.26
C GLU A 26 7.50 -0.85 -4.59
N GLU A 27 8.45 -0.61 -5.48
CA GLU A 27 9.63 -1.47 -5.67
C GLU A 27 10.67 -1.11 -4.60
N HIS A 28 10.27 -1.25 -3.34
CA HIS A 28 11.05 -0.93 -2.15
C HIS A 28 10.60 -1.85 -1.01
N SER A 29 11.36 -1.90 0.07
CA SER A 29 10.92 -2.56 1.30
C SER A 29 9.54 -2.06 1.72
N VAL A 30 8.67 -2.98 2.15
CA VAL A 30 7.39 -2.63 2.78
C VAL A 30 7.57 -1.86 4.10
N PHE A 31 8.78 -1.85 4.64
CA PHE A 31 9.15 -1.11 5.86
C PHE A 31 9.90 0.18 5.53
N GLY A 32 9.48 1.28 6.15
CA GLY A 32 10.15 2.58 6.06
C GLY A 32 10.02 3.32 4.72
N GLY A 33 9.31 2.74 3.74
CA GLY A 33 9.11 3.30 2.41
C GLY A 33 7.85 4.17 2.28
N LEU A 34 7.30 4.21 1.06
CA LEU A 34 6.10 4.98 0.71
C LEU A 34 4.89 4.55 1.55
N GLY A 35 4.69 3.24 1.69
CA GLY A 35 3.58 2.68 2.45
C GLY A 35 3.63 3.04 3.93
N SER A 36 4.83 3.01 4.53
CA SER A 36 5.02 3.44 5.92
C SER A 36 4.73 4.94 6.08
N ALA A 37 5.24 5.79 5.19
CA ALA A 37 4.97 7.23 5.21
C ALA A 37 3.46 7.55 5.06
N CYS A 38 2.76 6.87 4.16
CA CYS A 38 1.31 7.02 4.01
C CYS A 38 0.56 6.55 5.27
N ALA A 39 0.95 5.41 5.83
CA ALA A 39 0.32 4.88 7.04
C ALA A 39 0.48 5.82 8.24
N GLU A 40 1.66 6.43 8.43
CA GLU A 40 1.91 7.42 9.47
C GLU A 40 0.94 8.60 9.37
N VAL A 41 0.77 9.19 8.18
CA VAL A 41 -0.12 10.32 7.95
C VAL A 41 -1.58 9.95 8.18
N LEU A 42 -2.02 8.79 7.66
CA LEU A 42 -3.40 8.32 7.84
C LEU A 42 -3.73 8.07 9.31
N MET A 43 -2.84 7.40 10.05
CA MET A 43 -3.05 7.08 11.46
C MET A 43 -3.02 8.33 12.33
N GLN A 44 -2.09 9.27 12.10
CA GLN A 44 -2.07 10.54 12.84
C GLN A 44 -3.32 11.40 12.60
N ALA A 45 -3.94 11.29 11.42
CA ALA A 45 -5.20 11.95 11.10
C ALA A 45 -6.45 11.19 11.58
N GLY A 46 -6.29 10.04 12.24
CA GLY A 46 -7.42 9.21 12.69
C GLY A 46 -8.22 8.56 11.58
N VAL A 47 -7.66 8.43 10.37
CA VAL A 47 -8.32 7.85 9.21
C VAL A 47 -8.00 6.36 9.12
N ALA A 48 -9.02 5.52 9.31
CA ALA A 48 -8.89 4.07 9.21
C ALA A 48 -9.61 3.53 7.97
N ARG A 49 -8.83 2.93 7.07
CA ARG A 49 -9.31 2.18 5.89
C ARG A 49 -8.58 0.83 5.82
N PRO A 50 -9.19 -0.22 5.24
CA PRO A 50 -8.43 -1.37 4.77
C PRO A 50 -7.22 -0.87 3.98
N PHE A 51 -6.03 -1.24 4.44
CA PHE A 51 -4.76 -0.72 3.94
C PHE A 51 -3.77 -1.86 3.72
N ARG A 52 -3.06 -1.84 2.59
CA ARG A 52 -1.98 -2.78 2.31
C ARG A 52 -0.81 -2.06 1.66
N ILE A 53 0.40 -2.41 2.11
CA ILE A 53 1.65 -2.09 1.42
C ILE A 53 2.00 -3.29 0.55
N VAL A 54 2.08 -3.10 -0.76
CA VAL A 54 2.61 -4.09 -1.71
C VAL A 54 3.99 -3.62 -2.14
N GLY A 55 5.00 -4.41 -1.79
CA GLY A 55 6.39 -4.14 -2.07
C GLY A 55 7.24 -5.35 -1.69
N ILE A 56 8.53 -5.12 -1.46
CA ILE A 56 9.50 -6.18 -1.17
C ILE A 56 9.50 -6.48 0.34
N PRO A 57 9.31 -7.73 0.78
CA PRO A 57 9.39 -8.10 2.19
C PRO A 57 10.84 -8.09 2.71
N ASP A 58 11.02 -8.23 4.04
CA ASP A 58 12.34 -8.31 4.68
C ASP A 58 12.94 -9.72 4.50
N GLU A 59 13.41 -9.97 3.29
CA GLU A 59 14.04 -11.23 2.89
C GLU A 59 15.08 -11.00 1.78
N TYR A 60 15.84 -12.04 1.46
CA TYR A 60 16.69 -12.02 0.29
C TYR A 60 15.84 -11.96 -0.98
N THR A 61 16.11 -10.95 -1.82
CA THR A 61 15.41 -10.81 -3.09
C THR A 61 15.69 -11.98 -4.01
N VAL A 62 14.65 -12.48 -4.68
CA VAL A 62 14.80 -13.51 -5.70
C VAL A 62 15.52 -12.97 -6.94
N THR A 63 16.28 -13.82 -7.61
CA THR A 63 16.94 -13.49 -8.89
C THR A 63 16.03 -13.82 -10.05
N GLY A 64 15.95 -12.92 -11.04
CA GLY A 64 15.20 -13.13 -12.26
C GLY A 64 15.09 -11.84 -13.07
N SER A 65 14.33 -11.89 -14.15
CA SER A 65 13.87 -10.68 -14.83
C SER A 65 12.93 -9.87 -13.92
N GLN A 66 12.80 -8.57 -14.19
CA GLN A 66 11.91 -7.70 -13.41
C GLN A 66 10.46 -8.23 -13.39
N THR A 67 9.98 -8.78 -14.52
CA THR A 67 8.64 -9.38 -14.61
C THR A 67 8.48 -10.58 -13.68
N GLU A 68 9.48 -11.44 -13.59
CA GLU A 68 9.47 -12.61 -12.70
C GLU A 68 9.50 -12.19 -11.24
N ILE A 69 10.35 -11.21 -10.91
CA ILE A 69 10.45 -10.64 -9.56
C ILE A 69 9.11 -9.99 -9.17
N PHE A 70 8.50 -9.21 -10.06
CA PHE A 70 7.22 -8.56 -9.77
C PHE A 70 6.09 -9.59 -9.64
N ALA A 71 6.08 -10.64 -10.46
CA ALA A 71 5.12 -11.74 -10.31
C ALA A 71 5.26 -12.43 -8.96
N HIS A 72 6.51 -12.70 -8.54
CA HIS A 72 6.80 -13.32 -7.25
C HIS A 72 6.28 -12.48 -6.07
N TYR A 73 6.49 -11.16 -6.11
CA TYR A 73 6.06 -10.24 -5.04
C TYR A 73 4.66 -9.66 -5.20
N GLY A 74 3.88 -10.11 -6.19
CA GLY A 74 2.51 -9.62 -6.40
C GLY A 74 2.41 -8.19 -6.96
N LEU A 75 3.52 -7.61 -7.44
CA LEU A 75 3.62 -6.30 -8.07
C LEU A 75 3.12 -6.29 -9.54
N THR A 76 2.27 -7.24 -9.90
CA THR A 76 1.66 -7.35 -11.24
C THR A 76 0.24 -6.80 -11.22
N PRO A 77 -0.32 -6.41 -12.38
CA PRO A 77 -1.72 -6.00 -12.45
C PRO A 77 -2.68 -7.03 -11.85
N ALA A 78 -2.45 -8.33 -12.08
CA ALA A 78 -3.26 -9.40 -11.51
C ALA A 78 -3.09 -9.51 -9.99
N GLY A 79 -1.86 -9.43 -9.48
CA GLY A 79 -1.58 -9.48 -8.04
C GLY A 79 -2.18 -8.29 -7.28
N LEU A 80 -2.10 -7.09 -7.85
CA LEU A 80 -2.70 -5.88 -7.29
C LEU A 80 -4.24 -5.94 -7.32
N ALA A 81 -4.84 -6.45 -8.39
CA ALA A 81 -6.29 -6.65 -8.48
C ALA A 81 -6.81 -7.65 -7.44
N ALA A 82 -6.07 -8.75 -7.23
CA ALA A 82 -6.38 -9.72 -6.18
C ALA A 82 -6.31 -9.09 -4.79
N THR A 83 -5.24 -8.33 -4.52
CA THR A 83 -5.05 -7.58 -3.25
C THR A 83 -6.18 -6.59 -3.01
N ALA A 84 -6.59 -5.83 -4.02
CA ALA A 84 -7.70 -4.89 -3.92
C ALA A 84 -9.03 -5.59 -3.63
N THR A 85 -9.28 -6.73 -4.29
CA THR A 85 -10.50 -7.52 -4.08
C THR A 85 -10.57 -8.06 -2.66
N ASP A 86 -9.47 -8.61 -2.15
CA ASP A 86 -9.35 -9.09 -0.77
C ASP A 86 -9.65 -7.98 0.26
N LEU A 87 -9.03 -6.81 0.10
CA LEU A 87 -9.27 -5.65 0.97
C LEU A 87 -10.73 -5.18 0.94
N LEU A 88 -11.39 -5.23 -0.21
CA LEU A 88 -12.78 -4.78 -0.35
C LEU A 88 -13.79 -5.75 0.29
N GLN A 89 -13.41 -7.03 0.47
CA GLN A 89 -14.22 -8.04 1.14
C GLN A 89 -14.13 -7.94 2.67
N HIS A 90 -13.01 -7.42 3.19
CA HIS A 90 -12.79 -7.28 4.62
C HIS A 90 -13.33 -5.95 5.15
N LYS A 91 -14.38 -6.00 5.99
CA LYS A 91 -14.90 -4.82 6.69
C LYS A 91 -14.02 -4.55 7.91
N VAL A 92 -13.34 -3.40 7.95
CA VAL A 92 -12.75 -2.89 9.21
C VAL A 92 -13.92 -2.53 10.14
N SER A 93 -14.16 -3.36 11.15
CA SER A 93 -15.07 -3.03 12.25
C SER A 93 -14.28 -2.19 13.25
N ILE A 94 -14.60 -0.90 13.34
CA ILE A 94 -14.11 -0.04 14.41
C ILE A 94 -15.26 0.02 15.41
N ALA A 95 -15.11 -0.65 16.56
CA ALA A 95 -15.97 -0.39 17.70
C ALA A 95 -15.72 1.05 18.16
N ALA A 96 -16.78 1.86 18.18
CA ALA A 96 -16.79 3.20 18.74
C ALA A 96 -16.58 3.18 20.26
#